data_AF-A0A069AL61-F1
#
_entry.id   AF-A0A069AL61-F1
#
_cell.length_a   1.000
_cell.length_b   1.000
_cell.length_c   1.000
_cell.angle_alpha   90.00
_cell.angle_beta   90.00
_cell.angle_gamma   90.00
#
_symmetry.space_group_name_H-M   'P 1'
#
loop_
_entity.id
_entity.type
_entity.pdbx_description
1 polymer ?
#
loop_
_entity_poly.entity_id
_entity_poly.type
_entity_poly.pdbx_seq_one_letter_code
_entity_poly.pdbx_strand_id
1 'polypeptide(L)'
;MDDYAGVSSEFTSVNQYLYHNFDLDETHRELSEMWINISITEMLHMEILAKTIRLLGGNPVYRGSTSSCGAYWNGGFVCYGNSICNRLKLDLHLEHVAINNYYKDISLIEDPYIKAILNRIILDEKLHVSLFEKAIEKYCK
;
A
#
# COMPACT_ATOMS: atom_id res chain seq x y z
N MET A 1 -13.98 1.32 -1.36
CA MET A 1 -13.21 2.23 -0.50
C MET A 1 -11.89 2.45 -1.20
N ASP A 2 -11.42 3.69 -1.29
CA ASP A 2 -10.20 3.97 -2.06
C ASP A 2 -8.98 3.27 -1.45
N ASP A 3 -8.83 3.23 -0.13
CA ASP A 3 -7.66 2.57 0.49
C ASP A 3 -7.65 1.04 0.31
N TYR A 4 -8.79 0.40 0.03
CA TYR A 4 -8.83 -1.06 -0.18
C TYR A 4 -8.37 -1.48 -1.58
N ALA A 5 -8.87 -0.82 -2.63
CA ALA A 5 -8.63 -1.24 -4.02
C ALA A 5 -8.75 -0.08 -5.05
N GLY A 6 -8.46 1.15 -4.62
CA GLY A 6 -8.33 2.32 -5.47
C GLY A 6 -6.96 2.41 -6.17
N VAL A 7 -6.67 3.58 -6.74
CA VAL A 7 -5.39 3.81 -7.45
C VAL A 7 -4.21 3.72 -6.49
N SER A 8 -4.28 4.40 -5.34
CA SER A 8 -3.31 4.31 -4.25
C SER A 8 -3.99 3.62 -3.07
N SER A 9 -3.76 2.32 -2.93
CA SER A 9 -4.48 1.42 -2.05
C SER A 9 -3.63 0.21 -1.68
N GLU A 10 -4.03 -0.53 -0.63
CA GLU A 10 -3.29 -1.72 -0.20
C GLU A 10 -3.20 -2.75 -1.32
N PHE A 11 -4.26 -2.90 -2.12
CA PHE A 11 -4.21 -3.82 -3.25
C PHE A 11 -3.23 -3.37 -4.35
N THR A 12 -3.10 -2.06 -4.59
CA THR A 12 -2.05 -1.55 -5.47
C THR A 12 -0.67 -1.79 -4.86
N SER A 13 -0.48 -1.50 -3.57
CA SER A 13 0.78 -1.69 -2.84
C SER A 13 1.26 -3.14 -2.91
N VAL A 14 0.39 -4.12 -2.59
CA VAL A 14 0.68 -5.55 -2.72
C VAL A 14 1.25 -5.88 -4.09
N ASN A 15 0.52 -5.52 -5.16
CA ASN A 15 0.88 -5.90 -6.52
C ASN A 15 2.12 -5.16 -7.02
N GLN A 16 2.31 -3.90 -6.61
CA GLN A 16 3.48 -3.12 -6.96
C GLN A 16 4.75 -3.69 -6.33
N TYR A 17 4.73 -4.00 -5.04
CA TYR A 17 5.90 -4.54 -4.32
C TYR A 17 6.26 -5.95 -4.82
N LEU A 18 5.25 -6.79 -5.11
CA LEU A 18 5.48 -8.09 -5.74
C LEU A 18 6.15 -7.94 -7.12
N TYR A 19 5.64 -7.03 -7.95
CA TYR A 19 6.23 -6.79 -9.26
C TYR A 19 7.68 -6.28 -9.15
N HIS A 20 7.93 -5.31 -8.27
CA HIS A 20 9.28 -4.77 -8.06
C HIS A 20 10.29 -5.83 -7.63
N ASN A 21 9.83 -6.83 -6.89
CA ASN A 21 10.60 -7.98 -6.44
C ASN A 21 10.92 -9.00 -7.56
N PHE A 22 10.03 -9.24 -8.54
CA PHE A 22 10.17 -10.39 -9.45
C PHE A 22 11.41 -10.39 -10.34
N ASP A 23 11.92 -9.20 -10.69
CA ASP A 23 13.08 -9.07 -11.57
C ASP A 23 14.41 -8.94 -10.80
N LEU A 24 14.43 -9.13 -9.48
CA LEU A 24 15.66 -9.10 -8.69
C LEU A 24 16.43 -10.42 -8.80
N ASP A 25 17.75 -10.30 -8.93
CA ASP A 25 18.68 -11.43 -8.84
C ASP A 25 19.10 -11.72 -7.40
N GLU A 26 19.87 -12.80 -7.20
CA GLU A 26 20.37 -13.19 -5.87
C GLU A 26 21.25 -12.11 -5.21
N THR A 27 21.81 -11.17 -5.97
CA THR A 27 22.67 -10.10 -5.43
C THR A 27 21.87 -9.06 -4.64
N HIS A 28 20.55 -9.01 -4.83
CA HIS A 28 19.63 -8.08 -4.15
C HIS A 28 18.70 -8.79 -3.16
N ARG A 29 19.11 -9.93 -2.62
CA ARG A 29 18.28 -10.75 -1.71
C ARG A 29 17.66 -9.97 -0.55
N GLU A 30 18.41 -9.09 0.11
CA GLU A 30 17.89 -8.28 1.23
C GLU A 30 16.75 -7.35 0.78
N LEU A 31 16.88 -6.76 -0.41
CA LEU A 31 15.85 -5.89 -1.00
C LEU A 31 14.61 -6.69 -1.41
N SER A 32 14.84 -7.88 -1.99
CA SER A 32 13.78 -8.84 -2.32
C SER A 32 12.98 -9.25 -1.08
N GLU A 33 13.66 -9.65 0.00
CA GLU A 33 13.04 -10.01 1.27
C GLU A 33 12.26 -8.82 1.86
N MET A 34 12.78 -7.59 1.77
CA MET A 34 12.07 -6.39 2.20
C MET A 34 10.76 -6.19 1.44
N TRP A 35 10.78 -6.19 0.10
CA TRP A 35 9.56 -6.02 -0.71
C TRP A 35 8.52 -7.11 -0.45
N ILE A 36 8.94 -8.37 -0.33
CA ILE A 36 8.03 -9.47 0.00
C ILE A 36 7.41 -9.29 1.39
N ASN A 37 8.21 -8.94 2.40
CA ASN A 37 7.70 -8.78 3.76
C ASN A 37 6.72 -7.61 3.86
N ILE A 38 7.00 -6.48 3.20
CA ILE A 38 6.07 -5.34 3.13
C ILE A 38 4.79 -5.77 2.42
N SER A 39 4.88 -6.44 1.27
CA SER A 39 3.70 -6.95 0.54
C SER A 39 2.83 -7.89 1.39
N ILE A 40 3.45 -8.71 2.25
CA ILE A 40 2.71 -9.55 3.22
C ILE A 40 1.94 -8.69 4.23
N THR A 41 2.57 -7.65 4.77
CA THR A 41 1.88 -6.69 5.65
C THR A 41 0.70 -6.01 4.95
N GLU A 42 0.87 -5.60 3.70
CA GLU A 42 -0.22 -5.02 2.90
C GLU A 42 -1.38 -5.98 2.67
N MET A 43 -1.10 -7.28 2.47
CA MET A 43 -2.15 -8.31 2.39
C MET A 43 -2.93 -8.43 3.71
N LEU A 44 -2.28 -8.21 4.85
CA LEU A 44 -2.95 -8.16 6.15
C LEU A 44 -3.78 -6.88 6.31
N HIS A 45 -3.29 -5.74 5.83
CA HIS A 45 -4.08 -4.50 5.78
C HIS A 45 -5.35 -4.69 4.95
N MET A 46 -5.23 -5.31 3.77
CA MET A 46 -6.38 -5.69 2.96
C MET A 46 -7.39 -6.55 3.72
N GLU A 47 -6.93 -7.55 4.48
CA GLU A 47 -7.82 -8.40 5.28
C GLU A 47 -8.57 -7.59 6.35
N ILE A 48 -7.85 -6.69 7.05
CA ILE A 48 -8.42 -5.80 8.07
C ILE A 48 -9.50 -4.89 7.45
N LEU A 49 -9.19 -4.25 6.32
CA LEU A 49 -10.11 -3.37 5.62
C LEU A 49 -11.33 -4.13 5.08
N ALA A 50 -11.12 -5.31 4.49
CA ALA A 50 -12.21 -6.15 3.98
C ALA A 50 -13.17 -6.56 5.11
N LYS A 51 -12.64 -7.00 6.25
CA LYS A 51 -13.44 -7.32 7.45
C LYS A 51 -14.21 -6.10 7.94
N THR A 52 -13.57 -4.94 7.98
CA THR A 52 -14.19 -3.66 8.39
C THR A 52 -15.34 -3.28 7.44
N ILE A 53 -15.11 -3.34 6.13
CA ILE A 53 -16.16 -3.10 5.10
C ILE A 53 -17.35 -4.03 5.30
N ARG A 54 -17.10 -5.32 5.55
CA ARG A 54 -18.17 -6.31 5.81
C ARG A 54 -18.96 -6.00 7.08
N LEU A 55 -18.30 -5.62 8.17
CA LEU A 55 -18.96 -5.25 9.43
C LEU A 55 -19.87 -4.02 9.27
N LEU A 56 -19.50 -3.10 8.38
CA LEU A 56 -20.30 -1.92 8.03
C LEU A 56 -21.43 -2.23 7.01
N GLY A 57 -21.64 -3.50 6.67
CA GLY A 57 -22.66 -3.94 5.71
C GLY A 57 -22.27 -3.80 4.23
N GLY A 58 -21.02 -3.43 3.95
CA GLY A 58 -20.50 -3.30 2.60
C GLY A 58 -20.02 -4.62 1.98
N ASN A 59 -19.66 -4.57 0.70
CA ASN A 59 -19.03 -5.68 -0.02
C ASN A 59 -17.63 -5.26 -0.49
N PRO A 60 -16.53 -5.90 -0.02
CA PRO A 60 -15.16 -5.54 -0.36
C PRO A 60 -14.79 -6.05 -1.75
N VAL A 61 -15.44 -5.50 -2.78
CA VAL A 61 -15.06 -5.69 -4.18
C VAL A 61 -13.78 -4.92 -4.48
N TYR A 62 -12.94 -5.43 -5.38
CA TYR A 62 -11.70 -4.76 -5.80
C TYR A 62 -12.00 -3.59 -6.74
N ARG A 63 -12.50 -2.50 -6.14
CA ARG A 63 -12.98 -1.30 -6.81
C ARG A 63 -12.71 -0.07 -5.95
N GLY A 64 -12.06 0.92 -6.54
CA GLY A 64 -11.94 2.24 -5.95
C GLY A 64 -13.29 2.98 -5.92
N SER A 65 -13.30 4.11 -5.23
CA SER A 65 -14.39 5.07 -5.20
C SER A 65 -14.02 6.28 -6.05
N THR A 66 -13.51 7.34 -5.44
CA THR A 66 -13.22 8.60 -6.14
C THR A 66 -11.95 8.46 -6.96
N SER A 67 -10.94 7.74 -6.44
CA SER A 67 -9.65 7.58 -7.13
C SER A 67 -9.77 6.89 -8.50
N SER A 68 -10.74 5.98 -8.66
CA SER A 68 -10.96 5.22 -9.89
C SER A 68 -12.27 5.55 -10.61
N CYS A 69 -12.99 6.60 -10.17
CA CYS A 69 -14.36 6.87 -10.65
C CYS A 69 -15.30 5.66 -10.55
N GLY A 70 -15.14 4.83 -9.52
CA GLY A 70 -15.91 3.61 -9.32
C GLY A 70 -15.51 2.45 -10.24
N ALA A 71 -14.38 2.53 -10.96
CA ALA A 71 -13.87 1.44 -11.78
C ALA A 71 -13.23 0.33 -10.94
N TYR A 72 -13.31 -0.91 -11.45
CA TYR A 72 -12.58 -2.04 -10.89
C TYR A 72 -11.08 -1.81 -10.98
N TRP A 73 -10.38 -2.33 -9.98
CA TRP A 73 -8.92 -2.35 -9.99
C TRP A 73 -8.42 -3.12 -11.21
N ASN A 74 -7.36 -2.61 -11.82
CA ASN A 74 -6.67 -3.28 -12.91
C ASN A 74 -5.16 -3.01 -12.82
N GLY A 75 -4.37 -3.83 -13.51
CA GLY A 75 -2.91 -3.74 -13.49
C GLY A 75 -2.33 -2.42 -14.01
N GLY A 76 -3.14 -1.53 -14.59
CA GLY A 76 -2.72 -0.18 -14.96
C GLY A 76 -2.51 0.76 -13.78
N PHE A 77 -2.96 0.41 -12.56
CA PHE A 77 -2.69 1.21 -11.36
C PHE A 77 -1.29 0.97 -10.78
N VAL A 78 -0.65 -0.15 -11.15
CA VAL A 78 0.72 -0.46 -10.70
C VAL A 78 1.72 0.46 -11.40
N CYS A 79 2.55 1.14 -10.62
CA CYS A 79 3.66 1.91 -11.14
C CYS A 79 4.91 1.02 -11.24
N TYR A 80 5.06 0.31 -12.36
CA TYR A 80 6.10 -0.71 -12.60
C TYR A 80 7.56 -0.22 -12.46
N GLY A 81 7.80 1.06 -12.74
CA GLY A 81 9.12 1.68 -12.75
C GLY A 81 10.11 1.06 -13.75
N ASN A 82 11.31 1.66 -13.85
CA ASN A 82 12.33 1.26 -14.85
C ASN A 82 13.71 0.94 -14.27
N SER A 83 13.91 1.12 -12.96
CA SER A 83 15.15 0.85 -12.25
C SER A 83 14.86 0.63 -10.77
N ILE A 84 15.77 -0.02 -10.04
CA ILE A 84 15.63 -0.23 -8.59
C ILE A 84 15.36 1.10 -7.88
N CYS A 85 16.15 2.13 -8.19
CA CYS A 85 15.98 3.42 -7.55
C CYS A 85 14.63 4.08 -7.87
N ASN A 86 14.16 3.97 -9.12
CA ASN A 86 12.85 4.49 -9.48
C ASN A 86 11.72 3.75 -8.76
N ARG A 87 11.78 2.40 -8.71
CA ARG A 87 10.82 1.54 -8.01
C ARG A 87 10.72 1.90 -6.52
N LEU A 88 11.86 2.00 -5.82
CA LEU A 88 11.89 2.39 -4.42
C LEU A 88 11.29 3.78 -4.15
N LYS A 89 11.51 4.75 -5.03
CA LYS A 89 10.90 6.09 -4.92
C LYS A 89 9.39 6.07 -5.17
N LEU A 90 8.93 5.22 -6.09
CA LEU A 90 7.50 5.01 -6.34
C LEU A 90 6.82 4.36 -5.14
N ASP A 91 7.48 3.39 -4.50
CA ASP A 91 6.99 2.72 -3.30
C ASP A 91 6.91 3.69 -2.12
N LEU A 92 7.99 4.44 -1.85
CA LEU A 92 7.99 5.48 -0.82
C LEU A 92 6.88 6.52 -1.04
N HIS A 93 6.64 6.91 -2.28
CA HIS A 93 5.55 7.82 -2.62
C HIS A 93 4.18 7.21 -2.30
N LEU A 94 3.97 5.94 -2.65
CA LEU A 94 2.73 5.22 -2.41
C LEU A 94 2.40 5.17 -0.91
N GLU A 95 3.40 4.87 -0.06
CA GLU A 95 3.27 4.88 1.40
C GLU A 95 2.85 6.25 1.95
N HIS A 96 3.48 7.32 1.47
CA HIS A 96 3.08 8.67 1.89
C HIS A 96 1.66 9.02 1.45
N VAL A 97 1.21 8.55 0.29
CA VAL A 97 -0.18 8.75 -0.16
C VAL A 97 -1.13 7.95 0.72
N ALA A 98 -0.83 6.70 1.04
CA ALA A 98 -1.63 5.87 1.94
C ALA A 98 -1.80 6.51 3.32
N ILE A 99 -0.71 6.95 3.96
CA ILE A 99 -0.76 7.67 5.25
C ILE A 99 -1.65 8.92 5.17
N ASN A 100 -1.51 9.71 4.11
CA ASN A 100 -2.32 10.91 3.93
C ASN A 100 -3.80 10.61 3.69
N ASN A 101 -4.12 9.54 2.97
CA ASN A 101 -5.50 9.10 2.76
C ASN A 101 -6.11 8.62 4.08
N TYR A 102 -5.40 7.81 4.86
CA TYR A 102 -5.87 7.40 6.18
C TYR A 102 -6.11 8.57 7.13
N TYR A 103 -5.24 9.59 7.14
CA TYR A 103 -5.49 10.79 7.94
C TYR A 103 -6.73 11.57 7.48
N LYS A 104 -6.99 11.65 6.16
CA LYS A 104 -8.23 12.25 5.64
C LYS A 104 -9.44 11.45 6.07
N ASP A 105 -9.41 10.13 5.93
CA ASP A 105 -10.52 9.25 6.30
C ASP A 105 -10.81 9.32 7.80
N ILE A 106 -9.78 9.30 8.66
CA ILE A 106 -9.92 9.50 10.11
C ILE A 106 -10.60 10.84 10.45
N SER A 107 -10.37 11.90 9.66
CA SER A 107 -10.99 13.21 9.88
C SER A 107 -12.49 13.24 9.54
N LEU A 108 -12.93 12.36 8.65
CA LEU A 108 -14.30 12.27 8.14
C LEU A 108 -15.16 11.23 8.89
N ILE A 109 -14.53 10.22 9.46
CA ILE A 109 -15.19 9.14 10.18
C ILE A 109 -15.47 9.59 11.61
N GLU A 110 -16.63 9.25 12.17
CA GLU A 110 -16.95 9.51 13.60
C GLU A 110 -16.60 8.33 14.50
N ASP A 111 -16.77 7.10 14.00
CA ASP A 111 -16.61 5.86 14.77
C ASP A 111 -15.19 5.70 15.34
N PRO A 112 -15.02 5.62 16.67
CA PRO A 112 -13.70 5.53 17.31
C PRO A 112 -12.98 4.21 17.06
N TYR A 113 -13.71 3.10 16.81
CA TYR A 113 -13.10 1.81 16.52
C TYR A 113 -12.51 1.77 15.13
N ILE A 114 -13.19 2.35 14.14
CA ILE A 114 -12.63 2.50 12.79
C ILE A 114 -11.39 3.40 12.84
N LYS A 115 -11.44 4.52 13.57
CA LYS A 115 -10.25 5.36 13.78
C LYS A 115 -9.09 4.58 14.39
N ALA A 116 -9.34 3.73 15.38
CA ALA A 116 -8.30 2.93 16.00
C ALA A 116 -7.69 1.93 15.01
N ILE A 117 -8.50 1.31 14.15
CA ILE A 117 -8.04 0.42 13.07
C ILE A 117 -7.13 1.18 12.10
N LEU A 118 -7.58 2.33 11.58
CA LEU A 118 -6.80 3.12 10.63
C LEU A 118 -5.50 3.67 11.24
N ASN A 119 -5.55 4.12 12.51
CA ASN A 119 -4.33 4.54 13.21
C ASN A 119 -3.34 3.40 13.41
N ARG A 120 -3.81 2.16 13.59
CA ARG A 120 -2.93 1.00 13.68
C ARG A 120 -2.23 0.71 12.35
N ILE A 121 -2.96 0.79 11.23
CA ILE A 121 -2.39 0.62 9.88
C ILE A 121 -1.33 1.70 9.61
N ILE A 122 -1.61 2.97 9.93
CA ILE A 122 -0.65 4.09 9.80
C ILE A 122 0.70 3.81 10.49
N LEU A 123 0.74 3.03 11.58
CA LEU A 123 2.01 2.69 12.23
C LEU A 123 2.87 1.77 11.36
N ASP A 124 2.25 0.84 10.63
CA ASP A 124 2.94 -0.06 9.71
C ASP A 124 3.41 0.74 8.46
N GLU A 125 2.61 1.66 7.93
CA GLU A 125 3.03 2.50 6.80
C GLU A 125 4.22 3.40 7.14
N LYS A 126 4.27 3.93 8.37
CA LYS A 126 5.43 4.70 8.84
C LYS A 126 6.68 3.84 8.94
N LEU A 127 6.55 2.56 9.26
CA LEU A 127 7.65 1.62 9.23
C LEU A 127 8.07 1.34 7.78
N HIS A 128 7.12 1.13 6.86
CA HIS A 128 7.38 0.95 5.43
C HIS A 128 8.15 2.14 4.84
N VAL A 129 7.72 3.38 5.13
CA VAL A 129 8.45 4.62 4.79
C VAL A 129 9.91 4.54 5.24
N SER A 130 10.17 4.21 6.51
CA SER A 130 11.53 4.13 7.04
C SER A 130 12.38 3.03 6.35
N LEU A 131 11.76 1.91 5.98
CA LEU A 131 12.43 0.84 5.24
C LEU A 131 12.79 1.28 3.83
N PHE A 132 11.86 1.93 3.10
CA PHE A 132 12.11 2.44 1.76
C PHE A 132 13.15 3.57 1.75
N GLU A 133 13.12 4.49 2.72
CA GLU A 133 14.16 5.54 2.86
C GLU A 133 15.56 4.93 3.00
N LYS A 134 15.73 3.94 3.89
CA LYS A 134 17.01 3.24 4.06
C LYS A 134 17.44 2.48 2.81
N ALA A 135 16.49 1.85 2.11
CA ALA A 135 16.78 1.17 0.85
C ALA A 135 17.22 2.17 -0.23
N ILE A 136 16.57 3.34 -0.33
CA ILE A 136 16.96 4.41 -1.25
C ILE A 136 18.39 4.86 -0.96
N GLU A 137 18.75 5.14 0.29
CA GLU A 137 20.12 5.53 0.66
C GLU A 137 21.18 4.49 0.24
N LYS A 138 20.81 3.21 0.29
CA LYS A 138 21.69 2.09 -0.07
C LYS A 138 21.82 1.88 -1.57
N TYR A 139 20.72 1.94 -2.32
CA TYR A 139 20.62 1.47 -3.72
C TYR A 139 20.49 2.58 -4.77
N CYS A 140 20.28 3.86 -4.39
CA CYS A 140 20.09 4.99 -5.32
C CYS A 140 21.34 5.86 -5.55
N LYS A 141 22.54 5.32 -5.43
CA LYS A 141 23.78 6.10 -5.58
C LYS A 141 24.09 6.46 -7.03
#